data_AF-A0A166CK22-F1
#
_entry.id   AF-A0A166CK22-F1
#
_cell.length_a   1.000
_cell.length_b   1.000
_cell.length_c   1.000
_cell.angle_alpha   90.00
_cell.angle_beta   90.00
_cell.angle_gamma   90.00
#
_symmetry.space_group_name_H-M   'P 1'
#
loop_
_entity.id
_entity.type
_entity.pdbx_description
1 polymer ?
#
loop_
_entity_poly.entity_id
_entity_poly.type
_entity_poly.pdbx_seq_one_letter_code
_entity_poly.pdbx_strand_id
1 'polypeptide(L)' 'MIRDPIQLYFRDPDKKAKFFVFTTIAMVLTTILITIGMLIFILRLVRVI' A
#
# COMPACT_ATOMS: atom_id res chain seq x y z
N MET A 1 14.29 -26.52 19.64
CA MET A 1 13.40 -26.03 18.55
C MET A 1 13.43 -24.51 18.57
N ILE A 2 14.27 -23.90 17.73
CA ILE A 2 14.29 -22.44 17.56
C ILE A 2 13.01 -22.09 16.78
N ARG A 3 12.10 -21.33 17.41
CA ARG A 3 10.89 -20.85 16.72
C ARG A 3 11.26 -19.57 15.98
N ASP A 4 11.11 -19.58 14.65
CA ASP A 4 11.33 -18.39 13.84
C ASP A 4 10.40 -17.25 14.31
N PRO A 5 10.95 -16.09 14.71
CA PRO A 5 10.17 -15.00 15.29
C PRO A 5 9.15 -14.44 14.28
N ILE A 6 9.47 -14.51 12.99
CA ILE A 6 8.58 -14.11 11.88
C ILE A 6 7.37 -15.05 11.81
N GLN A 7 7.59 -16.37 11.87
CA GLN A 7 6.50 -17.34 11.86
C GLN A 7 5.59 -17.22 13.08
N LEU A 8 6.14 -16.83 14.24
CA LEU A 8 5.34 -16.56 15.43
C LEU A 8 4.48 -15.30 15.28
N TYR A 9 5.04 -14.24 14.69
CA TYR A 9 4.33 -12.98 14.45
C TYR A 9 3.15 -13.16 13.48
N PHE A 10 3.34 -13.97 12.43
CA PHE A 10 2.29 -14.37 11.50
C PHE A 10 1.44 -15.55 12.01
N ARG A 11 1.60 -16.00 13.25
CA ARG A 11 0.67 -16.99 13.84
C ARG A 11 -0.53 -16.32 14.49
N ASP A 12 -0.36 -15.07 14.95
CA ASP A 12 -1.39 -14.31 15.62
C ASP A 12 -2.37 -13.69 14.60
N PRO A 13 -3.66 -14.08 14.61
CA PRO A 13 -4.64 -13.60 13.63
C PRO A 13 -4.84 -12.08 13.68
N ASP A 14 -4.76 -11.46 14.86
CA ASP A 14 -4.90 -10.01 15.03
C ASP A 14 -3.78 -9.21 14.34
N LYS A 15 -2.55 -9.73 14.36
CA LYS A 15 -1.40 -9.07 13.71
C LYS A 15 -1.54 -9.14 12.20
N LYS A 16 -2.07 -10.25 11.66
CA LYS A 16 -2.41 -10.37 10.24
C LYS A 16 -3.49 -9.38 9.82
N ALA A 17 -4.56 -9.26 10.62
CA ALA A 17 -5.64 -8.33 10.33
C ALA A 17 -5.15 -6.88 10.31
N LYS A 18 -4.34 -6.47 11.30
CA LYS A 18 -3.71 -5.14 11.31
C LYS A 18 -2.82 -4.92 10.09
N PHE A 19 -1.95 -5.89 9.75
CA PHE A 19 -1.10 -5.80 8.56
C PHE A 19 -1.91 -5.66 7.26
N PHE A 20 -3.01 -6.43 7.13
CA PHE A 20 -3.93 -6.33 6.00
C PHE A 20 -4.56 -4.94 5.90
N VAL A 21 -5.02 -4.37 7.02
CA VAL A 21 -5.60 -3.02 7.04
C VAL A 21 -4.56 -1.96 6.65
N PHE A 22 -3.36 -2.02 7.24
CA PHE A 22 -2.29 -1.07 6.90
C PHE A 22 -1.87 -1.17 5.42
N THR A 23 -1.74 -2.38 4.88
CA THR A 23 -1.40 -2.59 3.47
C THR A 23 -2.52 -2.14 2.53
N THR A 24 -3.78 -2.35 2.91
CA THR A 24 -4.93 -1.85 2.14
C THR A 24 -4.97 -0.33 2.12
N ILE A 25 -4.74 0.33 3.27
CA ILE A 25 -4.66 1.80 3.34
C ILE A 25 -3.50 2.32 2.48
N ALA A 26 -2.33 1.68 2.55
CA ALA A 26 -1.17 2.05 1.73
C ALA A 26 -1.46 1.88 0.22
N MET A 27 -2.16 0.81 -0.17
CA MET A 27 -2.58 0.58 -1.55
C MET A 27 -3.53 1.67 -2.04
N VAL A 28 -4.52 2.05 -1.23
CA VAL A 28 -5.46 3.13 -1.59
C VAL A 28 -4.72 4.46 -1.76
N LEU A 29 -3.85 4.82 -0.81
CA LEU A 29 -3.09 6.07 -0.87
C LEU A 29 -2.16 6.13 -2.09
N THR A 30 -1.43 5.05 -2.37
CA THR A 30 -0.55 4.98 -3.55
C THR A 30 -1.33 5.04 -4.85
N THR A 31 -2.49 4.40 -4.92
CA THR A 31 -3.36 4.47 -6.11
C THR A 31 -3.84 5.90 -6.36
N ILE A 32 -4.25 6.62 -5.31
CA ILE A 32 -4.66 8.03 -5.42
C ILE A 32 -3.50 8.91 -5.91
N LEU A 33 -2.32 8.75 -5.31
CA LEU A 33 -1.12 9.52 -5.71
C LEU A 33 -0.73 9.27 -7.16
N ILE A 34 -0.71 8.00 -7.60
CA ILE A 34 -0.40 7.64 -8.98
C ILE A 34 -1.44 8.20 -9.94
N THR A 35 -2.73 8.11 -9.58
CA THR A 35 -3.83 8.62 -10.42
C THR A 35 -3.72 10.13 -10.61
N ILE A 36 -3.50 10.88 -9.54
CA ILE A 36 -3.32 12.34 -9.61
C ILE A 36 -2.06 12.69 -10.42
N GLY A 37 -0.94 12.01 -10.15
CA GLY A 37 0.30 12.21 -10.89
C GLY A 37 0.15 11.93 -12.39
N MET A 38 -0.57 10.87 -12.75
CA MET A 38 -0.85 10.53 -14.14
C MET A 38 -1.74 11.59 -14.81
N LEU A 39 -2.77 12.08 -14.13
CA LEU A 39 -3.62 13.14 -14.66
C LEU A 39 -2.82 14.42 -14.94
N ILE A 40 -1.99 14.85 -13.99
CA ILE A 40 -1.11 16.02 -14.17
C ILE A 40 -0.14 15.78 -15.33
N PHE A 41 0.45 14.59 -15.43
CA PHE A 41 1.37 14.23 -16.50
C PHE A 41 0.71 14.31 -17.88
N ILE A 42 -0.52 13.79 -18.02
CA ILE A 42 -1.30 13.89 -19.26
C ILE A 42 -1.60 15.35 -19.59
N LEU A 43 -2.07 16.14 -18.63
CA LEU A 43 -2.37 17.56 -18.85
C LEU A 43 -1.15 18.35 -19.33
N ARG A 44 0.04 18.01 -18.79
CA ARG A 44 1.32 18.57 -19.21
C ARG A 44 1.74 18.13 -20.61
N LEU A 45 1.51 16.86 -20.98
CA LEU A 45 1.80 16.36 -22.32
C LEU A 45 0.93 17.05 -23.39
N VAL A 46 -0.34 17.29 -23.08
CA VAL A 46 -1.28 17.95 -24.00
C VAL A 46 -1.15 19.48 -23.96
N ARG A 47 -0.24 20.03 -23.13
CA ARG A 47 -0.01 21.48 -22.94
C ARG A 47 -1.27 22.25 -22.55
N VAL A 48 -2.14 21.62 -21.77
CA VAL A 48 -3.31 22.29 -21.17
C VAL A 48 -2.89 23.08 -19.93
N ILE A 49 -1.89 22.55 -19.20
CA ILE A 49 -1.17 23.16 -18.07
C ILE A 49 0.32 22.97 -18.33
#